data_AF-A0A315BGD4-F1
#
_entry.id   AF-A0A315BGD4-F1
#
_cell.length_a   1.000
_cell.length_b   1.000
_cell.length_c   1.000
_cell.angle_alpha   90.00
_cell.angle_beta   90.00
_cell.angle_gamma   90.00
#
_symmetry.space_group_name_H-M   'P 1'
#
loop_
_entity.id
_entity.type
_entity.pdbx_description
1 polymer ?
#
loop_
_entity_poly.entity_id
_entity_poly.type
_entity_poly.pdbx_seq_one_letter_code
_entity_poly.pdbx_strand_id
1 'polypeptide(L)'
;MKENKPLVSAQELNALIEGWGETANQQIDKFYPLRFWLIVSIAFIYAFNLLFTPNEIASRLSNEPLEIARLTNFLYFRGWFIILVTAIATYAYLNNWYISIVIFCIFLISSVNFIFDFFTVYNGQIGTPTTLLTAILLLRIFILLLLFFSVKNLSKIPEKKDRMNIFLPFGKKE
;
A
#
# COMPACT_ATOMS: atom_id res chain seq x y z
N MET A 1 -17.88 2.09 -57.57
CA MET A 1 -17.54 2.38 -56.16
C MET A 1 -16.50 1.37 -55.74
N LYS A 2 -15.32 1.80 -55.26
CA LYS A 2 -14.31 0.86 -54.74
C LYS A 2 -14.83 0.31 -53.41
N GLU A 3 -14.95 -1.00 -53.30
CA GLU A 3 -15.32 -1.66 -52.04
C GLU A 3 -14.29 -1.32 -50.97
N ASN A 4 -14.70 -0.60 -49.92
CA ASN A 4 -13.91 -0.41 -48.71
C ASN A 4 -13.91 -1.73 -47.93
N LYS A 5 -13.07 -2.67 -48.36
CA LYS A 5 -12.76 -3.85 -47.54
C LYS A 5 -11.97 -3.35 -46.31
N PRO A 6 -12.42 -3.68 -45.08
CA PRO A 6 -11.66 -3.32 -43.89
C PRO A 6 -10.28 -3.96 -43.98
N LEU A 7 -9.24 -3.15 -43.73
CA LEU A 7 -7.82 -3.56 -43.81
C LEU A 7 -7.44 -4.63 -42.79
N VAL A 8 -8.29 -4.86 -41.79
CA VAL A 8 -8.03 -5.71 -40.64
C VAL A 8 -9.32 -6.48 -40.35
N SER A 9 -9.21 -7.81 -40.20
CA SER A 9 -10.34 -8.64 -39.80
C SER A 9 -10.75 -8.35 -38.35
N ALA A 10 -12.00 -8.64 -37.98
CA ALA A 10 -12.44 -8.48 -36.59
C ALA A 10 -11.59 -9.29 -35.59
N GLN A 11 -11.04 -10.43 -36.03
CA GLN A 11 -10.15 -11.27 -35.23
C GLN A 11 -8.77 -10.62 -35.04
N GLU A 12 -8.19 -10.05 -36.10
CA GLU A 12 -6.92 -9.31 -35.99
C GLU A 12 -7.09 -8.02 -35.18
N LEU A 13 -8.23 -7.35 -35.30
CA LEU A 13 -8.53 -6.18 -34.48
C LEU A 13 -8.63 -6.56 -33.00
N ASN A 14 -9.29 -7.66 -32.67
CA ASN A 14 -9.33 -8.17 -31.29
C ASN A 14 -7.95 -8.60 -30.81
N ALA A 15 -7.14 -9.26 -31.64
CA ALA A 15 -5.77 -9.62 -31.30
C ALA A 15 -4.87 -8.38 -31.10
N LEU A 16 -5.09 -7.31 -31.88
CA LEU A 16 -4.40 -6.04 -31.70
C LEU A 16 -4.88 -5.31 -30.44
N ILE A 17 -6.17 -5.36 -30.10
CA ILE A 17 -6.72 -4.78 -28.86
C ILE A 17 -6.19 -5.56 -27.64
N GLU A 18 -6.14 -6.88 -27.72
CA GLU A 18 -5.56 -7.74 -26.68
C GLU A 18 -4.04 -7.52 -26.54
N GLY A 19 -3.32 -7.30 -27.64
CA GLY A 19 -1.90 -6.96 -27.65
C GLY A 19 -1.57 -5.48 -27.48
N TRP A 20 -2.57 -4.60 -27.41
CA TRP A 20 -2.36 -3.15 -27.29
C TRP A 20 -1.93 -2.79 -25.87
N GLY A 21 -0.63 -2.60 -25.71
CA GLY A 21 0.01 -2.29 -24.43
C GLY A 21 0.83 -3.45 -23.86
N GLU A 22 0.71 -4.65 -24.43
CA GLU A 22 1.63 -5.75 -24.15
C GLU A 22 2.95 -5.50 -24.89
N THR A 23 3.94 -5.01 -24.15
CA THR A 23 5.33 -5.15 -24.61
C THR A 23 5.67 -6.63 -24.44
N ALA A 24 6.01 -7.33 -25.52
CA ALA A 24 6.38 -8.76 -25.54
C ALA A 24 7.59 -9.13 -24.62
N ASN A 25 8.10 -8.16 -23.87
CA ASN A 25 9.19 -8.28 -22.92
C ASN A 25 8.90 -7.45 -21.66
N GLN A 26 7.64 -7.45 -21.18
CA GLN A 26 7.25 -6.70 -19.99
C GLN A 26 7.92 -7.33 -18.76
N GLN A 27 9.08 -6.77 -18.40
CA GLN A 27 9.92 -7.29 -17.32
C GLN A 27 9.14 -7.37 -16.01
N ILE A 28 8.98 -8.60 -15.49
CA ILE A 28 8.36 -8.88 -14.18
C ILE A 28 9.10 -8.09 -13.10
N ASP A 29 8.33 -7.49 -12.19
CA ASP A 29 8.88 -6.73 -11.09
C ASP A 29 9.31 -7.66 -9.95
N LYS A 30 10.58 -8.05 -10.01
CA LYS A 30 11.19 -8.95 -9.01
C LYS A 30 11.23 -8.35 -7.59
N PHE A 31 11.15 -7.03 -7.45
CA PHE A 31 11.16 -6.35 -6.15
C PHE A 31 9.76 -6.22 -5.54
N TYR A 32 8.70 -6.64 -6.24
CA TYR A 32 7.33 -6.57 -5.73
C TYR A 32 7.14 -7.37 -4.43
N PRO A 33 7.56 -8.65 -4.31
CA PRO A 33 7.40 -9.41 -3.07
C PRO A 33 8.10 -8.74 -1.88
N LEU A 34 9.35 -8.30 -2.07
CA LEU A 34 10.12 -7.61 -1.03
C LEU A 34 9.40 -6.35 -0.53
N ARG A 35 8.95 -5.49 -1.46
CA ARG A 35 8.22 -4.25 -1.10
C ARG A 35 6.92 -4.56 -0.39
N PHE A 36 6.16 -5.53 -0.89
CA PHE A 36 4.90 -5.94 -0.28
C PHE A 36 5.08 -6.41 1.17
N TRP A 37 6.01 -7.35 1.40
CA TRP A 37 6.27 -7.88 2.73
C TRP A 37 6.90 -6.86 3.68
N LEU A 38 7.69 -5.91 3.17
CA LEU A 38 8.20 -4.79 3.95
C LEU A 38 7.05 -3.89 4.43
N ILE A 39 6.10 -3.54 3.56
CA ILE A 39 4.92 -2.75 3.92
C ILE A 39 4.07 -3.50 4.97
N VAL A 40 3.81 -4.79 4.75
CA VAL A 40 3.05 -5.64 5.69
C VAL A 40 3.72 -5.69 7.05
N SER A 41 5.04 -5.88 7.10
CA SER A 41 5.81 -5.95 8.34
C SER A 41 5.74 -4.64 9.12
N ILE A 42 5.93 -3.50 8.44
CA ILE A 42 5.82 -2.19 9.08
C ILE A 42 4.40 -1.93 9.57
N ALA A 43 3.38 -2.27 8.78
CA ALA A 43 1.98 -2.13 9.17
C ALA A 43 1.65 -2.97 10.42
N PHE A 44 2.18 -4.19 10.50
CA PHE A 44 2.01 -5.06 11.66
C PHE A 44 2.69 -4.49 12.91
N ILE A 45 3.94 -4.03 12.81
CA ILE A 45 4.65 -3.38 13.92
C ILE A 45 3.88 -2.15 14.40
N TYR A 46 3.40 -1.33 13.47
CA TYR A 46 2.63 -0.13 13.80
C TYR A 46 1.30 -0.47 14.48
N ALA A 47 0.53 -1.42 13.93
CA ALA A 47 -0.71 -1.88 14.54
C ALA A 47 -0.49 -2.48 15.94
N PHE A 48 0.57 -3.26 16.13
CA PHE A 48 0.95 -3.80 17.43
C PHE A 48 1.18 -2.68 18.46
N ASN A 49 1.96 -1.65 18.12
CA ASN A 49 2.18 -0.51 19.01
C ASN A 49 0.87 0.24 19.34
N LEU A 50 -0.03 0.40 18.36
CA LEU A 50 -1.34 1.03 18.59
C LEU A 50 -2.27 0.21 19.49
N LEU A 51 -2.19 -1.12 19.44
CA LEU A 51 -3.05 -1.99 20.23
C LEU A 51 -2.56 -2.17 21.67
N PHE A 52 -1.24 -2.29 21.87
CA PHE A 52 -0.66 -2.60 23.18
C PHE A 52 -0.22 -1.36 23.97
N THR A 53 0.11 -0.26 23.29
CA THR A 53 0.59 0.98 23.95
C THR A 53 -0.18 2.26 23.56
N PRO A 54 -1.52 2.24 23.39
CA PRO A 54 -2.26 3.42 22.94
C PRO A 54 -2.17 4.59 23.93
N ASN A 55 -2.20 4.32 25.23
CA ASN A 55 -2.11 5.34 26.28
C ASN A 55 -0.78 6.09 26.26
N GLU A 56 0.34 5.37 26.11
CA GLU A 56 1.68 5.97 26.07
C GLU A 56 1.86 6.85 24.84
N ILE A 57 1.30 6.43 23.69
CA ILE A 57 1.35 7.20 22.46
C ILE A 57 0.47 8.45 22.61
N ALA A 58 -0.73 8.32 23.17
CA ALA A 58 -1.65 9.43 23.37
C ALA A 58 -1.09 10.49 24.34
N SER A 59 -0.48 10.07 25.46
CA SER A 59 0.15 10.98 26.43
C SER A 59 1.37 11.71 25.90
N ARG A 60 2.03 11.16 24.86
CA ARG A 60 3.12 11.88 24.17
C ARG A 60 2.56 12.94 23.22
N LEU A 61 1.38 12.72 22.66
CA LEU A 61 0.76 13.56 21.63
C LEU A 61 -0.06 14.73 22.18
N SER A 62 -0.63 14.59 23.38
CA SER A 62 -1.42 15.64 24.04
C SER A 62 -1.12 15.70 25.54
N ASN A 63 -1.27 16.89 26.12
CA ASN A 63 -1.15 17.12 27.56
C ASN A 63 -2.52 17.21 28.26
N GLU A 64 -3.62 17.31 27.51
CA GLU A 64 -4.96 17.48 28.06
C GLU A 64 -5.62 16.12 28.35
N PRO A 65 -6.10 15.85 29.58
CA PRO A 65 -6.62 14.53 29.97
C PRO A 65 -7.79 14.03 29.12
N LEU A 66 -8.71 14.92 28.73
CA LEU A 66 -9.87 14.58 27.91
C LEU A 66 -9.44 14.16 26.49
N GLU A 67 -8.49 14.88 25.92
CA GLU A 67 -7.92 14.62 24.59
C GLU A 67 -7.11 13.33 24.58
N ILE A 68 -6.35 13.04 25.65
CA ILE A 68 -5.61 11.77 25.79
C ILE A 68 -6.59 10.59 25.77
N ALA A 69 -7.68 10.63 26.54
CA ALA A 69 -8.66 9.54 26.57
C ALA A 69 -9.33 9.32 25.20
N ARG A 70 -9.68 10.41 24.49
CA ARG A 70 -10.21 10.33 23.13
C ARG A 70 -9.20 9.68 22.18
N LEU A 71 -7.95 10.13 22.23
CA LEU A 71 -6.89 9.68 21.34
C LEU A 71 -6.51 8.22 21.61
N THR A 72 -6.45 7.78 22.87
CA THR A 72 -6.26 6.36 23.22
C THR A 72 -7.28 5.47 22.54
N ASN A 73 -8.57 5.76 22.68
CA ASN A 73 -9.65 4.95 22.11
C ASN A 73 -9.58 4.94 20.57
N PHE A 74 -9.30 6.11 19.99
CA PHE A 74 -9.13 6.25 18.55
C PHE A 74 -7.94 5.45 18.01
N LEU A 75 -6.78 5.52 18.67
CA LEU A 75 -5.58 4.78 18.30
C LEU A 75 -5.78 3.26 18.44
N TYR A 76 -6.45 2.81 19.50
CA TYR A 76 -6.78 1.40 19.68
C TYR A 76 -7.68 0.85 18.57
N PHE A 77 -8.77 1.56 18.24
CA PHE A 77 -9.65 1.20 17.13
C PHE A 77 -8.90 1.18 15.79
N ARG A 78 -8.02 2.16 15.58
CA ARG A 78 -7.18 2.24 14.39
C ARG A 78 -6.21 1.06 14.27
N GLY A 79 -5.66 0.57 15.37
CA GLY A 79 -4.83 -0.64 15.36
C GLY A 79 -5.56 -1.82 14.73
N TRP A 80 -6.81 -2.06 15.14
CA TRP A 80 -7.67 -3.10 14.55
C TRP A 80 -7.97 -2.87 13.08
N PHE A 81 -8.26 -1.62 12.68
CA PHE A 81 -8.48 -1.27 11.28
C PHE A 81 -7.27 -1.62 10.40
N ILE A 82 -6.05 -1.33 10.88
CA ILE A 82 -4.82 -1.63 10.14
C ILE A 82 -4.61 -3.13 10.02
N ILE A 83 -4.87 -3.91 11.08
CA ILE A 83 -4.81 -5.38 11.01
C ILE A 83 -5.77 -5.90 9.95
N LEU A 84 -7.02 -5.43 9.95
CA LEU A 84 -8.05 -5.85 8.99
C LEU A 84 -7.65 -5.52 7.54
N VAL A 85 -7.24 -4.29 7.27
CA VAL A 85 -6.83 -3.86 5.91
C VAL A 85 -5.59 -4.64 5.45
N THR A 86 -4.62 -4.87 6.34
CA THR A 86 -3.41 -5.63 6.01
C THR A 86 -3.72 -7.11 5.74
N ALA A 87 -4.66 -7.70 6.49
CA ALA A 87 -5.12 -9.07 6.26
C ALA A 87 -5.80 -9.20 4.88
N ILE A 88 -6.69 -8.27 4.53
CA ILE A 88 -7.34 -8.23 3.21
C ILE A 88 -6.29 -8.06 2.10
N ALA A 89 -5.32 -7.16 2.28
CA ALA A 89 -4.21 -6.95 1.34
C ALA A 89 -3.42 -8.24 1.10
N THR A 90 -3.07 -8.93 2.18
CA THR A 90 -2.29 -10.17 2.15
C THR A 90 -3.08 -11.30 1.50
N TYR A 91 -4.37 -11.44 1.83
CA TYR A 91 -5.25 -12.40 1.19
C TYR A 91 -5.38 -12.15 -0.32
N ALA A 92 -5.60 -10.90 -0.72
CA ALA A 92 -5.66 -10.50 -2.13
C ALA A 92 -4.35 -10.79 -2.86
N TYR A 93 -3.23 -10.49 -2.21
CA TYR A 93 -1.89 -10.71 -2.73
C TYR A 93 -1.58 -12.19 -2.95
N LEU A 94 -1.89 -13.07 -2.00
CA LEU A 94 -1.59 -14.49 -2.12
C LEU A 94 -2.54 -15.23 -3.07
N ASN A 95 -3.83 -14.87 -3.05
CA ASN A 95 -4.84 -15.60 -3.82
C ASN A 95 -5.10 -15.03 -5.22
N ASN A 96 -4.49 -13.89 -5.58
CA ASN A 96 -4.77 -13.12 -6.79
C ASN A 96 -6.24 -12.64 -6.85
N TRP A 97 -6.83 -12.38 -5.69
CA TRP A 97 -8.22 -11.93 -5.56
C TRP A 97 -8.28 -10.41 -5.72
N TYR A 98 -8.72 -9.96 -6.90
CA TYR A 98 -8.86 -8.53 -7.26
C TYR A 98 -7.66 -7.65 -6.86
N ILE A 99 -6.45 -8.20 -6.95
CA ILE A 99 -5.21 -7.61 -6.41
C ILE A 99 -5.00 -6.16 -6.84
N SER A 100 -5.20 -5.85 -8.12
CA SER A 100 -5.01 -4.49 -8.64
C SER A 100 -5.94 -3.48 -7.98
N ILE A 101 -7.21 -3.85 -7.78
CA ILE A 101 -8.21 -3.01 -7.15
C ILE A 101 -7.89 -2.87 -5.66
N VAL A 102 -7.61 -3.98 -4.98
CA VAL A 102 -7.35 -3.98 -3.54
C VAL A 102 -6.13 -3.13 -3.19
N ILE A 103 -5.01 -3.29 -3.90
CA ILE A 103 -3.79 -2.51 -3.66
C ILE A 103 -4.00 -1.02 -3.97
N PHE A 104 -4.74 -0.69 -5.02
CA PHE A 104 -5.11 0.69 -5.32
C PHE A 104 -5.99 1.32 -4.23
N CYS A 105 -7.01 0.59 -3.74
CA CYS A 105 -7.84 1.04 -2.63
C CYS A 105 -7.01 1.25 -1.34
N ILE A 106 -6.07 0.37 -1.04
CA ILE A 106 -5.16 0.52 0.12
C ILE A 106 -4.32 1.78 -0.01
N PHE A 107 -3.79 2.07 -1.20
CA PHE A 107 -3.05 3.30 -1.46
C PHE A 107 -3.90 4.55 -1.21
N LEU A 108 -5.15 4.57 -1.71
CA LEU A 108 -6.07 5.69 -1.47
C LEU A 108 -6.41 5.85 0.01
N ILE A 109 -6.80 4.76 0.69
CA ILE A 109 -7.12 4.76 2.12
C ILE A 109 -5.91 5.26 2.93
N SER A 110 -4.69 4.81 2.60
CA SER A 110 -3.47 5.23 3.30
C SER A 110 -3.17 6.71 3.09
N SER A 111 -3.38 7.22 1.87
CA SER A 111 -3.17 8.62 1.52
C SER A 111 -4.14 9.54 2.26
N VAL A 112 -5.43 9.17 2.28
CA VAL A 112 -6.46 9.90 3.04
C VAL A 112 -6.14 9.87 4.53
N ASN A 113 -5.84 8.70 5.10
CA ASN A 113 -5.46 8.60 6.52
C ASN A 113 -4.23 9.44 6.88
N PHE A 114 -3.23 9.52 5.99
CA PHE A 114 -2.08 10.38 6.23
C PHE A 114 -2.46 11.85 6.36
N ILE A 115 -3.35 12.36 5.51
CA ILE A 115 -3.83 13.75 5.58
C ILE A 115 -4.67 13.97 6.83
N PHE A 116 -5.62 13.08 7.13
CA PHE A 116 -6.48 13.19 8.30
C PHE A 116 -5.71 13.19 9.61
N ASP A 117 -4.55 12.54 9.66
CA ASP A 117 -3.74 12.44 10.87
C ASP A 117 -3.11 13.76 11.30
N PHE A 118 -2.88 14.69 10.37
CA PHE A 118 -2.46 16.04 10.73
C PHE A 118 -3.50 16.74 11.61
N PHE A 119 -4.79 16.56 11.30
CA PHE A 119 -5.87 17.24 12.00
C PHE A 119 -6.36 16.48 13.23
N THR A 120 -6.24 15.15 13.24
CA THR A 120 -6.82 14.32 14.31
C THR A 120 -5.79 13.86 15.33
N VAL A 121 -4.58 13.49 14.90
CA VAL A 121 -3.56 12.88 15.76
C VAL A 121 -2.47 13.88 16.12
N TYR A 122 -2.02 14.68 15.15
CA TYR A 122 -0.86 15.56 15.31
C TYR A 122 -1.22 17.02 15.60
N ASN A 123 -2.50 17.36 15.69
CA ASN A 123 -2.97 18.74 15.85
C ASN A 123 -2.26 19.50 16.98
N GLY A 124 -2.05 18.83 18.13
CA GLY A 124 -1.37 19.41 19.29
C GLY A 124 0.15 19.59 19.16
N GLN A 125 0.79 19.03 18.13
CA GLN A 125 2.25 19.05 17.96
C GLN A 125 2.74 19.76 16.69
N ILE A 126 1.86 20.22 15.81
CA ILE A 126 2.26 20.92 14.56
C ILE A 126 3.00 22.23 14.87
N GLY A 127 2.66 22.91 15.97
CA GLY A 127 3.32 24.14 16.39
C GLY A 127 4.72 23.95 16.99
N THR A 128 5.04 22.76 17.48
CA THR A 128 6.33 22.43 18.14
C THR A 128 6.77 21.01 17.74
N PRO A 129 7.20 20.82 16.48
CA PRO A 129 7.50 19.49 15.96
C PRO A 129 8.64 18.84 16.74
N THR A 130 8.39 17.64 17.26
CA THR A 130 9.42 16.81 17.90
C THR A 130 10.18 16.00 16.85
N THR A 131 11.46 15.70 17.10
CA THR A 131 12.28 14.87 16.19
C THR A 131 11.65 13.51 15.91
N LEU A 132 11.02 12.91 16.93
CA LEU A 132 10.29 11.65 16.80
C LEU A 132 9.09 11.78 15.85
N LEU A 133 8.30 12.85 15.98
CA LEU A 133 7.18 13.12 15.09
C LEU A 133 7.65 13.28 13.64
N THR A 134 8.73 14.04 13.41
CA THR A 134 9.31 14.19 12.07
C THR A 134 9.74 12.86 11.49
N ALA A 135 10.41 12.00 12.26
CA ALA A 135 10.82 10.67 11.82
C ALA A 135 9.64 9.78 11.45
N ILE A 136 8.56 9.80 12.24
CA ILE A 136 7.32 9.04 11.96
C ILE A 136 6.67 9.54 10.66
N LEU A 137 6.59 10.85 10.45
CA LEU A 137 6.02 11.43 9.22
C LEU A 137 6.84 11.04 7.99
N LEU A 138 8.17 11.10 8.06
CA LEU A 138 9.06 10.66 6.98
C LEU A 138 8.89 9.18 6.66
N LEU A 139 8.83 8.32 7.68
CA LEU A 139 8.55 6.89 7.51
C LEU A 139 7.21 6.68 6.81
N ARG A 140 6.17 7.43 7.15
CA ARG A 140 4.86 7.32 6.50
C ARG A 140 4.87 7.76 5.05
N ILE A 141 5.57 8.84 4.72
CA ILE A 141 5.77 9.27 3.33
C ILE A 141 6.51 8.19 2.56
N PHE A 142 7.54 7.60 3.14
CA PHE A 142 8.29 6.50 2.53
C PHE A 142 7.39 5.29 2.23
N ILE A 143 6.55 4.86 3.18
CA ILE A 143 5.58 3.76 2.97
C ILE A 143 4.57 4.11 1.86
N LEU A 144 4.07 5.34 1.83
CA LEU A 144 3.16 5.80 0.77
C LEU A 144 3.84 5.78 -0.61
N LEU A 145 5.12 6.14 -0.69
CA LEU A 145 5.90 6.03 -1.94
C LEU A 145 6.05 4.57 -2.37
N LEU A 146 6.33 3.66 -1.44
CA LEU A 146 6.40 2.22 -1.75
C LEU A 146 5.04 1.67 -2.24
N LEU A 147 3.93 2.09 -1.62
CA LEU A 147 2.59 1.75 -2.08
C LEU A 147 2.32 2.32 -3.47
N PHE A 148 2.69 3.57 -3.73
CA PHE A 148 2.58 4.20 -5.05
C PHE A 148 3.36 3.43 -6.11
N PHE A 149 4.61 3.03 -5.83
CA PHE A 149 5.38 2.19 -6.75
C PHE A 149 4.79 0.80 -6.93
N SER A 150 4.12 0.25 -5.92
CA SER A 150 3.39 -1.02 -6.02
C SER A 150 2.18 -0.87 -6.95
N VAL A 151 1.41 0.22 -6.81
CA VAL A 151 0.30 0.55 -7.72
C VAL A 151 0.78 0.74 -9.16
N LYS A 152 1.88 1.46 -9.37
CA LYS A 152 2.44 1.70 -10.71
C LYS A 152 2.89 0.40 -11.39
N ASN A 153 3.29 -0.60 -10.62
CA ASN A 153 3.82 -1.87 -11.12
C ASN A 153 2.81 -3.03 -11.00
N LEU A 154 1.50 -2.75 -10.87
CA LEU A 154 0.46 -3.78 -10.74
C LEU A 154 0.39 -4.73 -11.94
N SER A 155 0.70 -4.26 -13.16
CA SER A 155 0.75 -5.12 -14.34
C SER A 155 1.95 -6.08 -14.37
N LYS A 156 2.93 -5.88 -13.48
CA LYS A 156 4.21 -6.60 -13.46
C LYS A 156 4.37 -7.48 -12.21
N ILE A 157 3.27 -7.81 -11.54
CA ILE A 157 3.30 -8.64 -10.33
C ILE A 157 3.76 -10.06 -10.68
N PRO A 158 4.68 -10.67 -9.91
CA PRO A 158 5.13 -12.03 -10.16
C PRO A 158 4.01 -13.07 -9.98
N GLU A 159 4.23 -14.24 -10.57
CA GLU A 159 3.35 -15.40 -10.44
C GLU A 159 3.14 -15.79 -8.97
N LYS A 160 2.00 -16.42 -8.66
CA LYS A 160 1.60 -16.78 -7.29
C LYS A 160 2.69 -17.52 -6.51
N LYS A 161 3.42 -18.44 -7.17
CA LYS A 161 4.50 -19.25 -6.57
C LYS A 161 5.66 -18.40 -6.05
N ASP A 162 5.93 -17.26 -6.70
CA ASP A 162 7.09 -16.40 -6.41
C ASP A 162 6.76 -15.25 -5.43
N ARG A 163 5.49 -15.09 -5.05
CA ARG A 163 5.02 -14.01 -4.16
C ARG A 163 5.51 -14.11 -2.72
N MET A 164 5.88 -15.31 -2.28
CA MET A 164 6.51 -15.54 -0.97
C MET A 164 8.04 -15.39 -1.04
N ASN A 165 8.63 -15.35 -2.24
CA ASN A 165 10.07 -15.31 -2.40
C ASN A 165 10.59 -13.87 -2.26
N ILE A 166 10.95 -13.49 -1.04
CA ILE A 166 11.52 -12.17 -0.73
C ILE A 166 12.89 -11.97 -1.44
N PHE A 167 13.59 -13.05 -1.78
CA PHE A 167 14.89 -13.03 -2.45
C PHE A 167 14.79 -13.16 -3.98
N LEU A 168 13.60 -13.09 -4.55
CA LEU A 168 13.37 -13.04 -6.00
C LEU A 168 14.26 -12.03 -6.77
N PRO A 169 14.59 -10.82 -6.25
CA PRO A 169 15.47 -9.91 -6.98
C PRO A 169 16.94 -10.36 -7.02
N PHE A 170 17.36 -11.25 -6.12
CA PHE A 170 18.73 -11.77 -6.04
C PHE A 170 18.90 -13.14 -6.72
N GLY A 171 17.81 -13.74 -7.22
CA GLY A 171 17.86 -14.97 -8.01
C GLY A 171 18.62 -14.76 -9.32
N LYS A 172 19.47 -15.74 -9.68
CA LYS A 172 20.18 -15.75 -10.96
C LYS A 172 19.17 -15.61 -12.11
N LYS A 173 19.53 -14.84 -13.14
CA LYS A 173 18.82 -14.86 -14.42
C LYS A 173 19.06 -16.23 -15.05
N GLU A 174 18.03 -17.07 -15.10
CA GLU A 174 17.97 -18.16 -16.08
C GLU A 174 17.61 -17.58 -17.45
#